data_AF-A0A8H7JA50-F1
#
_entry.id   AF-A0A8H7JA50-F1
#
_cell.length_a   1.000
_cell.length_b   1.000
_cell.length_c   1.000
_cell.angle_alpha   90.00
_cell.angle_beta   90.00
_cell.angle_gamma   90.00
#
_symmetry.space_group_name_H-M   'P 1'
#
loop_
_entity.id
_entity.type
_entity.pdbx_description
1 polymer ?
#
loop_
_entity_poly.entity_id
_entity_poly.type
_entity_poly.pdbx_seq_one_letter_code
_entity_poly.pdbx_strand_id
1 'polypeptide(L)'
;MRLLRYGISTDKWYVENFHGKAVPFYGILSHTWGPEDEEVTLESIQDAGTFYRRKKPSYEKLHFTRYKAAEDGLFYFWIDTCCIKRSDSTELQRSLNSMFYWYQRAARCYVYLEDVSEHDFVEEQYPWKTAFSKSKWFKRGWTLQELIAPKSVVFYSKEGKPLGDKQSLVETLAVVTGVPTTALLGGNLSRFSKQARLSWADGRVTKIPEDAAYSLIGIFGVTLPMFYADGDYEVRKRAALEELDLTIDRASSRAGKPQDVVRIGGACWDDLKILDKTRLEQLDWELSAYAVWLFGEVELPLDTSPAARLRCKEVTGDQRFWAEQKLQGLLGEFGVGYDHSAHYRNHQQEGLDMWIAPNIAKVQRLESAWHSCGPTAARTLIDLKVWLGKWKA
;
A
#
# COMPACT_ATOMS: atom_id res chain seq x y z
N MET A 1 -6.44 11.63 19.23
CA MET A 1 -5.65 12.31 18.18
C MET A 1 -5.89 13.79 18.33
N ARG A 2 -4.84 14.61 18.21
CA ARG A 2 -4.99 16.08 18.17
C ARG A 2 -5.00 16.56 16.74
N LEU A 3 -5.90 17.47 16.41
CA LEU A 3 -5.95 18.13 15.10
C LEU A 3 -5.84 19.63 15.30
N LEU A 4 -5.21 20.28 14.33
CA LEU A 4 -5.16 21.72 14.22
C LEU A 4 -6.35 22.22 13.43
N ARG A 5 -6.86 23.38 13.83
CA ARG A 5 -7.82 24.18 13.08
C ARG A 5 -7.40 25.64 13.15
N TYR A 6 -7.59 26.38 12.07
CA TYR A 6 -7.36 27.83 12.07
C TYR A 6 -8.70 28.56 11.96
N GLY A 7 -9.02 29.39 12.96
CA GLY A 7 -10.22 30.22 12.94
C GLY A 7 -9.96 31.50 12.15
N ILE A 8 -10.52 31.56 10.93
CA ILE A 8 -10.36 32.71 10.03
C ILE A 8 -10.90 34.01 10.64
N SER A 9 -12.05 33.95 11.32
CA SER A 9 -12.67 35.13 11.96
C SER A 9 -11.89 35.62 13.17
N THR A 10 -11.22 34.71 13.88
CA THR A 10 -10.50 35.00 15.12
C THR A 10 -9.02 35.24 14.90
N ASP A 11 -8.49 34.93 13.71
CA ASP A 11 -7.06 34.86 13.39
C ASP A 11 -6.28 34.05 14.44
N LYS A 12 -6.79 32.84 14.75
CA LYS A 12 -6.24 31.99 15.83
C LYS A 12 -6.10 30.53 15.45
N TRP A 13 -5.04 29.91 15.96
CA TRP A 13 -4.85 28.46 15.91
C TRP A 13 -5.55 27.79 17.08
N TYR A 14 -6.19 26.66 16.80
CA TYR A 14 -6.87 25.81 17.77
C TYR A 14 -6.29 24.41 17.69
N VAL A 15 -6.08 23.80 18.86
CA VAL A 15 -5.70 22.40 18.99
C VAL A 15 -6.86 21.67 19.65
N GLU A 16 -7.46 20.72 18.94
CA GLU A 16 -8.66 20.01 19.41
C GLU A 16 -8.37 18.51 19.55
N ASN A 17 -8.87 17.91 20.63
CA ASN A 17 -8.67 16.49 20.96
C ASN A 17 -9.86 15.66 20.48
N PHE A 18 -9.59 14.61 19.70
CA PHE A 18 -10.60 13.68 19.19
C PHE A 18 -10.31 12.25 19.61
N HIS A 19 -11.37 11.50 19.94
CA HIS A 19 -11.29 10.10 20.38
C HIS A 19 -12.27 9.22 19.59
N GLY A 20 -11.82 8.02 19.18
CA GLY A 20 -12.69 7.00 18.56
C GLY A 20 -13.34 7.42 17.23
N LYS A 21 -14.66 7.17 17.09
CA LYS A 21 -15.44 7.44 15.86
C LYS A 21 -15.72 8.94 15.60
N ALA A 22 -15.35 9.82 16.52
CA ALA A 22 -15.61 11.26 16.43
C ALA A 22 -14.52 12.06 15.68
N VAL A 23 -13.54 11.38 15.06
CA VAL A 23 -12.47 12.08 14.33
C VAL A 23 -13.02 12.62 12.99
N PRO A 24 -13.00 13.94 12.74
CA PRO A 24 -13.49 14.54 11.50
C PRO A 24 -12.58 14.18 10.32
N PHE A 25 -12.97 14.53 9.09
CA PHE A 25 -12.03 14.52 7.97
C PHE A 25 -10.92 15.55 8.20
N TYR A 26 -9.68 15.15 7.91
CA TYR A 26 -8.52 16.03 8.07
C TYR A 26 -7.50 15.83 6.94
N GLY A 27 -6.75 16.89 6.68
CA GLY A 27 -5.52 16.83 5.91
C GLY A 27 -4.34 16.43 6.79
N ILE A 28 -3.29 15.83 6.24
CA ILE A 28 -2.09 15.48 6.99
C ILE A 28 -0.85 15.98 6.25
N LEU A 29 0.08 16.60 6.96
CA LEU A 29 1.37 17.02 6.39
C LEU A 29 2.39 15.91 6.55
N SER A 30 3.06 15.57 5.46
CA SER A 30 4.31 14.82 5.45
C SER A 30 5.44 15.74 4.97
N HIS A 31 6.54 15.78 5.72
CA HIS A 31 7.64 16.70 5.44
C HIS A 31 8.96 16.22 6.07
N THR A 32 10.07 16.83 5.66
CA THR A 32 11.35 16.68 6.34
C THR A 32 11.47 17.72 7.45
N TRP A 33 11.88 17.30 8.65
CA TRP A 33 12.13 18.24 9.73
C TRP A 33 13.41 19.04 9.45
N GLY A 34 13.35 20.34 9.73
CA GLY A 34 14.52 21.19 9.84
C GLY A 34 15.23 21.02 11.18
N PRO A 35 16.15 21.95 11.51
CA PRO A 35 16.72 22.07 12.85
C PRO A 35 15.64 22.16 13.95
N GLU A 36 15.88 21.57 15.13
CA GLU A 36 14.87 21.50 16.20
C GLU A 36 14.42 22.88 16.70
N ASP A 37 15.33 23.85 16.73
CA ASP A 37 15.06 25.22 17.09
C ASP A 37 14.26 25.98 16.03
N GLU A 38 14.16 25.45 14.82
CA GLU A 38 13.37 26.02 13.74
C GLU A 38 11.96 25.45 13.65
N GLU A 39 11.64 24.28 14.23
CA GLU A 39 10.32 23.66 14.13
C GLU A 39 9.25 24.31 15.04
N VAL A 40 8.00 24.40 14.54
CA VAL A 40 6.86 24.82 15.37
C VAL A 40 6.38 23.62 16.19
N THR A 41 6.36 23.76 17.51
CA THR A 41 5.89 22.69 18.41
C THR A 41 4.44 22.89 18.85
N LEU A 42 3.84 21.85 19.43
CA LEU A 42 2.55 21.95 20.11
C LEU A 42 2.51 23.11 21.12
N GLU A 43 3.52 23.17 21.99
CA GLU A 43 3.61 24.17 23.05
C GLU A 43 3.67 25.57 22.43
N SER A 44 4.39 25.72 21.32
CA SER A 44 4.46 26.98 20.57
C SER A 44 3.09 27.44 20.06
N ILE A 45 2.20 26.51 19.70
CA ILE A 45 0.82 26.81 19.27
C ILE A 45 -0.08 27.13 20.46
N GLN A 46 0.06 26.40 21.57
CA GLN A 46 -0.81 26.55 22.75
C GLN A 46 -0.48 27.79 23.60
N ASP A 47 0.80 28.16 23.71
CA ASP A 47 1.26 29.33 24.46
C ASP A 47 0.99 30.65 23.75
N ALA A 48 0.61 30.62 22.46
CA ALA A 48 0.45 31.79 21.62
C ALA A 48 -0.86 32.56 21.89
N GLY A 49 -0.93 33.23 23.03
CA GLY A 49 -1.85 34.36 23.23
C GLY A 49 -1.56 35.55 22.30
N THR A 50 -0.33 35.68 21.76
CA THR A 50 0.11 36.89 21.00
C THR A 50 1.31 36.69 20.04
N PHE A 51 1.66 35.48 19.58
CA PHE A 51 2.97 35.22 18.93
C PHE A 51 2.97 34.95 17.41
N TYR A 52 2.05 35.55 16.65
CA TYR A 52 1.85 35.36 15.19
C TYR A 52 2.96 35.92 14.26
N ARG A 53 4.17 36.25 14.74
CA ARG A 53 5.15 37.07 13.99
C ARG A 53 6.60 36.60 13.99
N ARG A 54 6.90 35.33 14.30
CA ARG A 54 8.28 34.83 14.15
C ARG A 54 8.49 34.15 12.79
N LYS A 55 9.46 34.66 12.03
CA LYS A 55 9.91 34.16 10.71
C LYS A 55 10.72 32.85 10.84
N LYS A 56 10.18 31.79 11.44
CA LYS A 56 10.85 30.47 11.35
C LYS A 56 10.39 29.77 10.07
N PRO A 57 11.27 29.07 9.33
CA PRO A 57 10.91 28.33 8.12
C PRO A 57 9.76 27.33 8.32
N SER A 58 9.64 26.72 9.49
CA SER A 58 8.53 25.80 9.81
C SER A 58 7.13 26.45 9.83
N TYR A 59 7.02 27.78 9.99
CA TYR A 59 5.74 28.47 9.83
C TYR A 59 5.25 28.40 8.39
N GLU A 60 6.15 28.35 7.41
CA GLU A 60 5.77 28.20 6.01
C GLU A 60 5.07 26.86 5.82
N LYS A 61 5.58 25.77 6.41
CA LYS A 61 4.96 24.43 6.39
C LYS A 61 3.58 24.44 7.06
N LEU A 62 3.45 25.13 8.19
CA LEU A 62 2.19 25.29 8.90
C LEU A 62 1.14 26.05 8.07
N HIS A 63 1.51 27.21 7.51
CA HIS A 63 0.64 28.01 6.66
C HIS A 63 0.31 27.29 5.35
N PHE A 64 1.29 26.67 4.70
CA PHE A 64 1.11 25.82 3.53
C PHE A 64 0.05 24.75 3.78
N THR A 65 0.19 23.98 4.86
CA THR A 65 -0.76 22.92 5.22
C THR A 65 -2.17 23.48 5.43
N ARG A 66 -2.28 24.62 6.14
CA ARG A 66 -3.56 25.31 6.33
C ARG A 66 -4.20 25.70 4.99
N TYR A 67 -3.43 26.31 4.08
CA TYR A 67 -3.95 26.75 2.79
C TYR A 67 -4.40 25.56 1.95
N LYS A 68 -3.60 24.49 1.88
CA LYS A 68 -3.95 23.28 1.11
C LYS A 68 -5.14 22.52 1.69
N ALA A 69 -5.21 22.39 3.01
CA ALA A 69 -6.39 21.85 3.67
C ALA A 69 -7.65 22.67 3.34
N ALA A 70 -7.56 24.00 3.39
CA ALA A 70 -8.70 24.87 3.05
C ALA A 70 -9.13 24.77 1.58
N GLU A 71 -8.18 24.68 0.64
CA GLU A 71 -8.47 24.45 -0.80
C GLU A 71 -9.23 23.13 -1.03
N ASP A 72 -8.92 22.08 -0.27
CA ASP A 72 -9.62 20.79 -0.30
C ASP A 72 -10.90 20.76 0.58
N GLY A 73 -11.30 21.90 1.20
CA GLY A 73 -12.48 21.97 2.07
C GLY A 73 -12.33 21.29 3.44
N LEU A 74 -11.09 21.06 3.88
CA LEU A 74 -10.76 20.41 5.14
C LEU A 74 -10.52 21.46 6.24
N PHE A 75 -11.41 21.47 7.24
CA PHE A 75 -11.29 22.38 8.39
C PHE A 75 -10.18 21.98 9.38
N TYR A 76 -9.83 20.69 9.40
CA TYR A 76 -8.85 20.14 10.31
C TYR A 76 -7.65 19.61 9.54
N PHE A 77 -6.47 19.73 10.14
CA PHE A 77 -5.26 19.12 9.62
C PHE A 77 -4.34 18.65 10.75
N TRP A 78 -3.44 17.74 10.42
CA TRP A 78 -2.49 17.16 11.35
C TRP A 78 -1.07 17.41 10.89
N ILE A 79 -0.22 17.81 11.84
CA ILE A 79 1.22 17.96 11.67
C ILE A 79 1.86 17.35 12.91
N ASP A 80 2.77 16.41 12.76
CA ASP A 80 3.41 15.67 13.85
C ASP A 80 4.09 16.58 14.89
N THR A 81 4.82 17.61 14.45
CA THR A 81 5.49 18.61 15.30
C THR A 81 4.50 19.38 16.19
N CYS A 82 3.29 19.62 15.69
CA CYS A 82 2.27 20.42 16.36
C CYS A 82 1.19 19.60 17.07
N CYS A 83 0.99 18.34 16.69
CA CYS A 83 -0.10 17.48 17.17
C CYS A 83 0.37 16.36 18.11
N ILE A 84 1.68 16.19 18.30
CA ILE A 84 2.25 15.23 19.26
C ILE A 84 2.99 16.00 20.35
N LYS A 85 2.75 15.66 21.61
CA LYS A 85 3.45 16.24 22.76
C LYS A 85 4.68 15.39 22.98
N ARG A 86 5.79 15.83 22.41
CA ARG A 86 7.04 15.05 22.42
C ARG A 86 7.66 14.95 23.82
N SER A 87 7.36 15.93 24.68
CA SER A 87 7.78 15.96 26.09
C SER A 87 7.08 14.92 26.97
N ASP A 88 5.99 14.31 26.50
CA ASP A 88 5.27 13.24 27.18
C ASP A 88 5.57 11.90 26.49
N SER A 89 6.38 11.06 27.14
CA SER A 89 6.80 9.77 26.59
C SER A 89 5.64 8.80 26.34
N THR A 90 4.60 8.85 27.17
CA THR A 90 3.41 7.99 27.03
C THR A 90 2.61 8.42 25.81
N GLU A 91 2.43 9.73 25.63
CA GLU A 91 1.79 10.27 24.43
C GLU A 91 2.62 10.03 23.18
N LEU A 92 3.93 10.21 23.23
CA LEU A 92 4.84 9.98 22.11
C LEU A 92 4.74 8.52 21.63
N GLN A 93 4.88 7.56 22.54
CA GLN A 93 4.78 6.13 22.22
C GLN A 93 3.41 5.77 21.62
N ARG A 94 2.33 6.27 22.22
CA ARG A 94 0.97 6.06 21.70
C ARG A 94 0.83 6.65 20.29
N SER A 95 1.40 7.83 20.07
CA SER A 95 1.28 8.56 18.81
C SER A 95 2.04 7.88 17.69
N LEU A 96 3.29 7.50 17.93
CA LEU A 96 4.13 6.79 16.96
C LEU A 96 3.54 5.43 16.58
N ASN A 97 3.01 4.65 17.54
CA ASN A 97 2.25 3.42 17.26
C ASN A 97 0.94 3.66 16.50
N SER A 98 0.42 4.89 16.48
CA SER A 98 -0.82 5.26 15.79
C SER A 98 -0.61 5.98 14.45
N MET A 99 0.62 6.41 14.12
CA MET A 99 0.85 7.28 12.97
C MET A 99 0.43 6.64 11.65
N PHE A 100 0.75 5.38 11.42
CA PHE A 100 0.32 4.68 10.21
C PHE A 100 -1.20 4.73 10.04
N TYR A 101 -1.95 4.47 11.11
CA TYR A 101 -3.41 4.55 11.12
C TYR A 101 -3.91 5.98 10.86
N TRP A 102 -3.24 7.00 11.40
CA TRP A 102 -3.58 8.40 11.14
C TRP A 102 -3.30 8.83 9.70
N TYR A 103 -2.19 8.41 9.10
CA TYR A 103 -1.94 8.63 7.68
C TYR A 103 -2.97 7.88 6.83
N GLN A 104 -3.27 6.63 7.14
CA GLN A 104 -4.24 5.82 6.39
C GLN A 104 -5.65 6.44 6.34
N ARG A 105 -6.04 7.14 7.41
CA ARG A 105 -7.37 7.77 7.54
C ARG A 105 -7.43 9.22 7.11
N ALA A 106 -6.29 9.85 6.80
CA ALA A 106 -6.30 11.21 6.30
C ALA A 106 -7.08 11.29 4.98
N ALA A 107 -7.89 12.34 4.82
CA ALA A 107 -8.59 12.60 3.57
C ALA A 107 -7.61 12.94 2.45
N ARG A 108 -6.55 13.69 2.81
CA ARG A 108 -5.45 14.06 1.92
C ARG A 108 -4.14 14.12 2.69
N CYS A 109 -3.08 13.55 2.12
CA CYS A 109 -1.71 13.75 2.57
C CYS A 109 -1.01 14.77 1.65
N TYR A 110 -0.52 15.85 2.23
CA TYR A 110 0.27 16.88 1.56
C TYR A 110 1.74 16.61 1.82
N VAL A 111 2.50 16.25 0.79
CA VAL A 111 3.96 16.09 0.89
C VAL A 111 4.62 17.39 0.48
N TYR A 112 5.31 18.04 1.42
CA TYR A 112 6.04 19.28 1.16
C TYR A 112 7.54 19.01 1.00
N LEU A 113 8.07 19.22 -0.19
CA LEU A 113 9.47 18.96 -0.54
C LEU A 113 10.29 20.24 -0.52
N GLU A 114 10.94 20.53 0.61
CA GLU A 114 11.72 21.77 0.81
C GLU A 114 13.00 21.85 -0.05
N ASP A 115 13.43 20.74 -0.64
CA ASP A 115 14.64 20.59 -1.45
C ASP A 115 14.35 20.34 -2.94
N VAL A 116 13.11 20.55 -3.36
CA VAL A 116 12.71 20.51 -4.77
C VAL A 116 12.15 21.88 -5.12
N SER A 117 12.91 22.66 -5.87
CA SER A 117 12.43 23.91 -6.45
C SER A 117 12.00 23.68 -7.89
N GLU A 118 11.00 24.43 -8.33
CA GLU A 118 10.76 24.55 -9.77
C GLU A 118 11.98 25.18 -10.44
N HIS A 119 12.69 26.10 -9.78
CA HIS A 119 13.73 26.94 -10.37
C HIS A 119 15.08 26.28 -10.68
N ASP A 120 15.30 25.01 -10.34
CA ASP A 120 16.56 24.28 -10.56
C ASP A 120 16.78 23.84 -12.04
N PHE A 121 16.34 24.70 -12.97
CA PHE A 121 16.17 24.44 -14.40
C PHE A 121 17.49 24.40 -15.18
N VAL A 122 17.71 23.30 -15.93
CA VAL A 122 18.39 23.34 -17.23
C VAL A 122 17.62 22.43 -18.22
N GLU A 123 17.05 23.06 -19.25
CA GLU A 123 16.73 22.61 -20.63
C GLU A 123 15.97 21.30 -20.99
N GLU A 124 15.40 20.51 -20.09
CA GLU A 124 14.55 19.36 -20.52
C GLU A 124 13.09 19.38 -20.03
N GLN A 125 12.21 18.64 -20.71
CA GLN A 125 10.74 18.74 -20.61
C GLN A 125 10.12 18.49 -19.23
N TYR A 126 10.85 18.00 -18.21
CA TYR A 126 10.37 17.86 -16.82
C TYR A 126 11.51 17.89 -15.77
N PRO A 127 12.18 19.04 -15.52
CA PRO A 127 13.44 19.12 -14.75
C PRO A 127 13.29 18.77 -13.27
N TRP A 128 12.13 19.10 -12.68
CA TRP A 128 11.83 18.82 -11.28
C TRP A 128 11.81 17.32 -10.98
N LYS A 129 11.59 16.43 -11.98
CA LYS A 129 11.57 14.97 -11.75
C LYS A 129 12.92 14.45 -11.25
N THR A 130 14.02 15.05 -11.71
CA THR A 130 15.37 14.67 -11.25
C THR A 130 15.59 15.11 -9.81
N ALA A 131 15.24 16.36 -9.47
CA ALA A 131 15.32 16.88 -8.11
C ALA A 131 14.39 16.10 -7.16
N PHE A 132 13.14 15.86 -7.58
CA PHE A 132 12.16 15.01 -6.90
C PHE A 132 12.73 13.63 -6.58
N SER A 133 13.27 12.93 -7.57
CA SER A 133 13.85 11.59 -7.38
C SER A 133 15.03 11.57 -6.41
N LYS A 134 15.70 12.71 -6.21
CA LYS A 134 16.83 12.88 -5.29
C LYS A 134 16.43 13.51 -3.95
N SER A 135 15.16 13.85 -3.75
CA SER A 135 14.73 14.54 -2.54
C SER A 135 15.07 13.74 -1.29
N LYS A 136 15.55 14.45 -0.27
CA LYS A 136 15.82 13.94 1.08
C LYS A 136 14.59 13.29 1.69
N TRP A 137 13.38 13.68 1.28
CA TRP A 137 12.14 13.07 1.75
C TRP A 137 12.12 11.56 1.50
N PHE A 138 12.62 11.08 0.36
CA PHE A 138 12.71 9.65 0.05
C PHE A 138 13.77 8.90 0.86
N LYS A 139 14.67 9.62 1.54
CA LYS A 139 15.74 9.06 2.36
C LYS A 139 15.40 9.03 3.85
N ARG A 140 14.27 9.57 4.29
CA ARG A 140 13.86 9.52 5.71
C ARG A 140 13.16 8.20 6.02
N GLY A 141 13.41 7.62 7.19
CA GLY A 141 12.74 6.37 7.60
C GLY A 141 11.20 6.50 7.65
N TRP A 142 10.70 7.45 8.45
CA TRP A 142 9.27 7.63 8.69
C TRP A 142 8.45 7.93 7.43
N THR A 143 8.99 8.66 6.45
CA THR A 143 8.25 9.03 5.23
C THR A 143 7.81 7.83 4.39
N LEU A 144 8.37 6.63 4.62
CA LEU A 144 7.92 5.41 3.97
C LEU A 144 6.47 5.07 4.31
N GLN A 145 6.10 5.10 5.59
CA GLN A 145 4.71 4.89 5.98
C GLN A 145 3.82 6.06 5.58
N GLU A 146 4.35 7.28 5.55
CA GLU A 146 3.63 8.49 5.11
C GLU A 146 3.34 8.46 3.61
N LEU A 147 4.15 7.74 2.83
CA LEU A 147 3.91 7.41 1.43
C LEU A 147 2.86 6.30 1.29
N ILE A 148 3.04 5.19 2.00
CA ILE A 148 2.28 3.95 1.76
C ILE A 148 0.89 4.01 2.38
N ALA A 149 0.76 4.46 3.63
CA ALA A 149 -0.49 4.37 4.38
C ALA A 149 -1.66 5.19 3.78
N PRO A 150 -1.52 6.48 3.43
CA PRO A 150 -2.64 7.31 2.99
C PRO A 150 -3.14 6.90 1.60
N LYS A 151 -4.45 6.89 1.36
CA LYS A 151 -4.99 6.59 0.01
C LYS A 151 -4.68 7.68 -1.01
N SER A 152 -4.61 8.94 -0.56
CA SER A 152 -4.34 10.09 -1.43
C SER A 152 -3.15 10.89 -0.94
N VAL A 153 -2.15 11.06 -1.81
CA VAL A 153 -0.94 11.87 -1.56
C VAL A 153 -0.74 12.80 -2.73
N VAL A 154 -0.47 14.08 -2.44
CA VAL A 154 -0.09 15.08 -3.44
C VAL A 154 1.25 15.67 -3.03
N PHE A 155 2.18 15.75 -3.97
CA PHE A 155 3.53 16.25 -3.78
C PHE A 155 3.61 17.72 -4.20
N TYR A 156 4.29 18.52 -3.39
CA TYR A 156 4.46 19.94 -3.61
C TYR A 156 5.93 20.35 -3.54
N SER A 157 6.31 21.29 -4.40
CA SER A 157 7.63 21.93 -4.36
C SER A 157 7.78 22.82 -3.12
N LYS A 158 8.99 23.34 -2.92
CA LYS A 158 9.28 24.35 -1.90
C LYS A 158 8.43 25.62 -2.05
N GLU A 159 8.01 25.96 -3.26
CA GLU A 159 7.13 27.11 -3.55
C GLU A 159 5.64 26.78 -3.32
N GLY A 160 5.32 25.56 -2.90
CA GLY A 160 3.95 25.10 -2.66
C GLY A 160 3.17 24.78 -3.95
N LYS A 161 3.86 24.54 -5.06
CA LYS A 161 3.27 24.19 -6.36
C LYS A 161 3.10 22.67 -6.49
N PRO A 162 1.98 22.18 -7.05
CA PRO A 162 1.74 20.75 -7.19
C PRO A 162 2.66 20.15 -8.24
N LEU A 163 3.43 19.13 -7.86
CA LEU A 163 4.30 18.36 -8.75
C LEU A 163 3.57 17.15 -9.37
N GLY A 164 2.58 16.63 -8.65
CA GLY A 164 1.76 15.49 -9.06
C GLY A 164 1.18 14.78 -7.84
N ASP A 165 0.26 13.86 -8.09
CA ASP A 165 -0.27 12.96 -7.08
C ASP A 165 0.36 11.57 -7.16
N LYS A 166 0.12 10.76 -6.13
CA LYS A 166 0.65 9.39 -6.04
C LYS A 166 0.35 8.52 -7.26
N GLN A 167 -0.84 8.68 -7.85
CA GLN A 167 -1.28 7.87 -8.98
C GLN A 167 -0.55 8.32 -10.26
N SER A 168 -0.48 9.62 -10.51
CA SER A 168 0.23 10.22 -11.64
C SER A 168 1.74 9.97 -11.61
N LEU A 169 2.32 9.81 -10.42
CA LEU A 169 3.76 9.61 -10.22
C LEU A 169 4.14 8.17 -9.85
N VAL A 170 3.21 7.21 -9.94
CA VAL A 170 3.38 5.86 -9.39
C VAL A 170 4.62 5.13 -9.92
N GLU A 171 4.93 5.26 -11.20
CA GLU A 171 6.12 4.65 -11.82
C GLU A 171 7.41 5.28 -11.30
N THR A 172 7.46 6.61 -11.23
CA THR A 172 8.61 7.32 -10.66
C THR A 172 8.81 6.97 -9.19
N LEU A 173 7.72 6.90 -8.42
CA LEU A 173 7.76 6.50 -7.01
C LEU A 173 8.26 5.07 -6.85
N ALA A 174 7.82 4.13 -7.69
CA ALA A 174 8.28 2.75 -7.64
C ALA A 174 9.78 2.64 -7.90
N VAL A 175 10.30 3.37 -8.89
CA VAL A 175 11.74 3.42 -9.20
C VAL A 175 12.53 4.04 -8.04
N VAL A 176 12.09 5.18 -7.50
CA VAL A 176 12.83 5.92 -6.46
C VAL A 176 12.83 5.20 -5.12
N THR A 177 11.75 4.49 -4.79
CA THR A 177 11.56 3.89 -3.46
C THR A 177 11.78 2.39 -3.42
N GLY A 178 11.80 1.71 -4.58
CA GLY A 178 11.79 0.25 -4.65
C GLY A 178 10.47 -0.40 -4.19
N VAL A 179 9.44 0.40 -3.91
CA VAL A 179 8.12 -0.09 -3.49
C VAL A 179 7.28 -0.44 -4.73
N PRO A 180 6.72 -1.66 -4.85
CA PRO A 180 5.88 -2.03 -5.98
C PRO A 180 4.68 -1.09 -6.15
N THR A 181 4.31 -0.82 -7.40
CA THR A 181 3.17 0.05 -7.75
C THR A 181 1.88 -0.41 -7.08
N THR A 182 1.67 -1.72 -6.96
CA THR A 182 0.53 -2.32 -6.26
C THR A 182 0.46 -1.97 -4.77
N ALA A 183 1.60 -1.85 -4.07
CA ALA A 183 1.65 -1.38 -2.69
C ALA A 183 1.39 0.14 -2.62
N LEU A 184 1.99 0.92 -3.52
CA LEU A 184 1.80 2.38 -3.57
C LEU A 184 0.33 2.77 -3.82
N LEU A 185 -0.39 2.01 -4.63
CA LEU A 185 -1.80 2.23 -4.96
C LEU A 185 -2.78 1.65 -3.91
N GLY A 186 -2.28 1.25 -2.73
CA GLY A 186 -3.13 0.83 -1.60
C GLY A 186 -3.49 -0.65 -1.59
N GLY A 187 -2.75 -1.49 -2.32
CA GLY A 187 -2.86 -2.95 -2.20
C GLY A 187 -2.57 -3.43 -0.78
N ASN A 188 -3.17 -4.57 -0.40
CA ASN A 188 -2.95 -5.14 0.92
C ASN A 188 -1.47 -5.51 1.12
N LEU A 189 -0.82 -4.88 2.10
CA LEU A 189 0.60 -5.06 2.40
C LEU A 189 0.95 -6.48 2.86
N SER A 190 0.00 -7.26 3.39
CA SER A 190 0.24 -8.66 3.77
C SER A 190 0.61 -9.54 2.57
N ARG A 191 0.20 -9.15 1.35
CA ARG A 191 0.53 -9.85 0.10
C ARG A 191 2.03 -9.81 -0.24
N PHE A 192 2.81 -8.95 0.41
CA PHE A 192 4.24 -8.86 0.22
C PHE A 192 4.98 -9.59 1.33
N SER A 193 6.00 -10.35 0.94
CA SER A 193 6.84 -11.10 1.88
C SER A 193 7.47 -10.19 2.93
N LYS A 194 7.84 -10.78 4.08
CA LYS A 194 8.57 -10.07 5.14
C LYS A 194 9.80 -9.36 4.58
N GLN A 195 10.60 -10.08 3.80
CA GLN A 195 11.82 -9.57 3.21
C GLN A 195 11.56 -8.43 2.21
N ALA A 196 10.53 -8.54 1.37
CA ALA A 196 10.18 -7.48 0.42
C ALA A 196 9.74 -6.19 1.14
N ARG A 197 8.95 -6.29 2.22
CA ARG A 197 8.55 -5.12 3.00
C ARG A 197 9.71 -4.49 3.77
N LEU A 198 10.64 -5.30 4.26
CA LEU A 198 11.88 -4.80 4.88
C LEU A 198 12.74 -4.05 3.87
N SER A 199 12.88 -4.54 2.64
CA SER A 199 13.72 -3.91 1.61
C SER A 199 13.20 -2.53 1.16
N TRP A 200 11.93 -2.19 1.40
CA TRP A 200 11.40 -0.84 1.14
C TRP A 200 12.03 0.24 2.01
N ALA A 201 12.68 -0.16 3.10
CA ALA A 201 13.45 0.70 3.99
C ALA A 201 14.90 0.93 3.51
N ASP A 202 15.36 0.21 2.49
CA ASP A 202 16.75 0.25 2.05
C ASP A 202 17.15 1.65 1.58
N GLY A 203 18.32 2.11 2.04
CA GLY A 203 18.82 3.44 1.74
C GLY A 203 18.12 4.58 2.49
N ARG A 204 17.18 4.28 3.39
CA ARG A 204 16.60 5.28 4.31
C ARG A 204 17.45 5.40 5.59
N VAL A 205 17.47 6.61 6.13
CA VAL A 205 18.25 7.03 7.29
C VAL A 205 17.32 7.62 8.34
N THR A 206 17.62 7.34 9.60
CA THR A 206 16.92 7.88 10.76
C THR A 206 17.87 8.68 11.63
N LYS A 207 17.39 9.76 12.25
CA LYS A 207 18.19 10.56 13.20
C LYS A 207 18.40 9.77 14.49
N ILE A 208 17.33 9.12 14.95
CA ILE A 208 17.31 8.23 16.09
C ILE A 208 17.42 6.80 15.56
N PRO A 209 18.36 5.97 16.02
CA PRO A 209 18.59 4.65 15.42
C PRO A 209 17.41 3.70 15.59
N GLU A 210 16.69 3.75 16.71
CA GLU A 210 15.54 2.88 16.98
C GLU A 210 14.37 3.15 16.01
N ASP A 211 14.28 4.36 15.46
CA ASP A 211 13.28 4.71 14.44
C ASP A 211 13.45 3.91 13.15
N ALA A 212 14.61 3.29 12.89
CA ALA A 212 14.79 2.36 11.77
C ALA A 212 13.80 1.18 11.86
N ALA A 213 13.48 0.75 13.09
CA ALA A 213 12.46 -0.25 13.35
C ALA A 213 11.06 0.39 13.53
N TYR A 214 10.96 1.46 14.32
CA TYR A 214 9.65 2.05 14.64
C TYR A 214 8.93 2.61 13.42
N SER A 215 9.64 3.09 12.41
CA SER A 215 9.04 3.55 11.15
C SER A 215 8.40 2.45 10.30
N LEU A 216 8.65 1.17 10.60
CA LEU A 216 8.14 0.02 9.84
C LEU A 216 6.95 -0.68 10.52
N ILE A 217 6.67 -0.39 11.79
CA ILE A 217 5.64 -1.11 12.56
C ILE A 217 4.26 -1.10 11.88
N GLY A 218 3.89 0.02 11.25
CA GLY A 218 2.62 0.17 10.55
C GLY A 218 2.55 -0.62 9.25
N ILE A 219 3.67 -0.75 8.54
CA ILE A 219 3.80 -1.56 7.32
C ILE A 219 3.62 -3.06 7.64
N PHE A 220 4.04 -3.46 8.84
CA PHE A 220 3.87 -4.82 9.34
C PHE A 220 2.58 -5.05 10.13
N GLY A 221 1.86 -3.99 10.50
CA GLY A 221 0.64 -4.10 11.32
C GLY A 221 0.94 -4.61 12.73
N VAL A 222 2.12 -4.30 13.28
CA VAL A 222 2.54 -4.72 14.62
C VAL A 222 2.66 -3.51 15.55
N THR A 223 2.76 -3.77 16.85
CA THR A 223 2.98 -2.75 17.87
C THR A 223 4.28 -3.07 18.60
N LEU A 224 5.12 -2.05 18.78
CA LEU A 224 6.36 -2.18 19.55
C LEU A 224 6.35 -1.21 20.74
N PRO A 225 6.86 -1.65 21.91
CA PRO A 225 7.20 -0.70 22.95
C PRO A 225 8.38 0.15 22.49
N MET A 226 8.27 1.47 22.65
CA MET A 226 9.26 2.42 22.13
C MET A 226 10.16 2.89 23.26
N PHE A 227 11.43 2.56 23.15
CA PHE A 227 12.45 2.89 24.11
C PHE A 227 13.59 3.59 23.38
N TYR A 228 13.83 4.83 23.75
CA TYR A 228 14.97 5.60 23.26
C TYR A 228 16.06 5.59 24.31
N ALA A 229 17.29 5.26 23.90
CA ALA A 229 18.44 5.18 24.79
C ALA A 229 19.63 5.93 24.20
N ASP A 230 20.57 6.31 25.07
CA ASP A 230 21.89 6.78 24.64
C ASP A 230 22.81 5.61 24.29
N GLY A 231 23.88 5.90 23.54
CA GLY A 231 24.91 4.93 23.18
C GLY A 231 25.10 4.76 21.67
N ASP A 232 25.84 3.71 21.29
CA ASP A 232 26.25 3.47 19.91
C ASP A 232 25.04 3.34 18.96
N TYR A 233 25.11 4.07 17.84
CA TYR A 233 24.01 4.17 16.89
C TYR A 233 23.72 2.82 16.22
N GLU A 234 24.74 2.11 15.73
CA GLU A 234 24.56 0.88 14.96
C GLU A 234 24.14 -0.28 15.86
N VAL A 235 24.63 -0.34 17.10
CA VAL A 235 24.19 -1.33 18.09
C VAL A 235 22.71 -1.16 18.41
N ARG A 236 22.26 0.06 18.72
CA ARG A 236 20.85 0.33 19.04
C ARG A 236 19.93 0.12 17.85
N LYS A 237 20.37 0.54 16.66
CA LYS A 237 19.64 0.31 15.40
C LYS A 237 19.40 -1.18 15.17
N ARG A 238 20.45 -1.99 15.31
CA ARG A 238 20.38 -3.45 15.14
C ARG A 238 19.44 -4.08 16.16
N ALA A 239 19.58 -3.73 17.45
CA ALA A 239 18.72 -4.26 18.51
C ALA A 239 17.24 -3.92 18.28
N ALA A 240 16.93 -2.69 17.82
CA ALA A 240 15.55 -2.31 17.50
C ALA A 240 14.99 -3.10 16.30
N LEU A 241 15.81 -3.33 15.25
CA LEU A 241 15.40 -4.13 14.10
C LEU A 241 15.23 -5.62 14.43
N GLU A 242 16.06 -6.16 15.32
CA GLU A 242 15.92 -7.53 15.84
C GLU A 242 14.61 -7.69 16.62
N GLU A 243 14.24 -6.74 17.50
CA GLU A 243 12.96 -6.80 18.23
C GLU A 243 11.76 -6.66 17.29
N LEU A 244 11.86 -5.85 16.24
CA LEU A 244 10.85 -5.78 15.18
C LEU A 244 10.68 -7.14 14.51
N ASP A 245 11.76 -7.79 14.08
CA ASP A 245 11.71 -9.08 13.40
C ASP A 245 11.07 -10.16 14.29
N LEU A 246 11.49 -10.24 15.55
CA LEU A 246 10.89 -11.13 16.55
C LEU A 246 9.39 -10.85 16.73
N THR A 247 8.99 -9.58 16.74
CA THR A 247 7.59 -9.19 16.90
C THR A 247 6.75 -9.56 15.68
N ILE A 248 7.29 -9.39 14.47
CA ILE A 248 6.65 -9.83 13.21
C ILE A 248 6.44 -11.35 13.23
N ASP A 249 7.43 -12.11 13.68
CA ASP A 249 7.36 -13.57 13.73
C ASP A 249 6.37 -14.05 14.80
N ARG A 250 6.33 -13.42 15.98
CA ARG A 250 5.32 -13.67 17.02
C ARG A 250 3.90 -13.33 16.54
N ALA A 251 3.72 -12.22 15.82
CA ALA A 251 2.42 -11.85 15.26
C ALA A 251 1.98 -12.86 14.18
N SER A 252 2.92 -13.27 13.33
CA SER A 252 2.72 -14.29 12.30
C SER A 252 2.32 -15.65 12.88
N SER A 253 2.94 -16.08 13.99
CA SER A 253 2.63 -17.36 14.62
C SER A 253 1.28 -17.35 15.35
N ARG A 254 0.95 -16.24 16.03
CA ARG A 254 -0.37 -16.03 16.66
C ARG A 254 -1.51 -16.00 15.64
N ALA A 255 -1.25 -15.52 14.43
CA ALA A 255 -2.24 -15.48 13.36
C ALA A 255 -2.56 -16.88 12.77
N GLY A 256 -1.80 -17.93 13.10
CA GLY A 256 -1.98 -19.29 12.56
C GLY A 256 -1.75 -19.35 11.04
N LYS A 257 -0.57 -19.78 10.58
CA LYS A 257 -0.22 -19.75 9.15
C LYS A 257 -0.66 -21.04 8.41
N PRO A 258 -0.93 -20.94 7.09
CA PRO A 258 0.17 -20.83 6.13
C PRO A 258 0.35 -19.42 5.58
N GLN A 259 1.59 -19.13 5.17
CA GLN A 259 2.10 -17.91 4.55
C GLN A 259 1.10 -17.22 3.61
N ASP A 260 1.15 -15.88 3.52
CA ASP A 260 0.49 -15.09 2.45
C ASP A 260 1.05 -15.52 1.07
N VAL A 261 0.65 -16.70 0.61
CA VAL A 261 0.88 -17.20 -0.73
C VAL A 261 -0.04 -16.38 -1.62
N VAL A 262 0.52 -15.48 -2.42
CA VAL A 262 -0.23 -14.85 -3.51
C VAL A 262 -0.67 -15.97 -4.44
N ARG A 263 -1.95 -15.97 -4.84
CA ARG A 263 -2.51 -17.05 -5.68
C ARG A 263 -3.18 -16.50 -6.93
N ILE A 264 -3.09 -17.26 -8.01
CA ILE A 264 -3.88 -17.07 -9.24
C ILE A 264 -4.96 -18.16 -9.26
N GLY A 265 -6.20 -17.78 -8.91
CA GLY A 265 -7.35 -18.66 -8.64
C GLY A 265 -7.18 -19.62 -7.45
N GLY A 266 -6.08 -20.36 -7.41
CA GLY A 266 -5.63 -21.24 -6.33
C GLY A 266 -4.14 -21.64 -6.42
N ALA A 267 -3.48 -21.38 -7.56
CA ALA A 267 -2.08 -21.71 -7.82
C ALA A 267 -1.12 -20.70 -7.17
N CYS A 268 -0.04 -21.17 -6.56
CA CYS A 268 0.97 -20.36 -5.87
C CYS A 268 1.77 -19.49 -6.84
N TRP A 269 1.71 -18.17 -6.64
CA TRP A 269 2.44 -17.18 -7.43
C TRP A 269 3.96 -17.31 -7.31
N ASP A 270 4.45 -17.55 -6.09
CA ASP A 270 5.88 -17.64 -5.84
C ASP A 270 6.53 -18.83 -6.55
N ASP A 271 5.77 -19.90 -6.80
CA ASP A 271 6.21 -21.04 -7.60
C ASP A 271 6.12 -20.72 -9.10
N LEU A 272 5.04 -20.06 -9.53
CA LEU A 272 4.82 -19.68 -10.93
C LEU A 272 5.90 -18.73 -11.47
N LYS A 273 6.37 -17.78 -10.67
CA LYS A 273 7.39 -16.80 -11.12
C LYS A 273 8.80 -17.40 -11.30
N ILE A 274 9.04 -18.60 -10.76
CA ILE A 274 10.33 -19.29 -10.85
C ILE A 274 10.41 -20.14 -12.13
N LEU A 275 9.28 -20.41 -12.77
CA LEU A 275 9.24 -21.14 -14.04
C LEU A 275 9.90 -20.32 -15.15
N ASP A 276 10.85 -20.94 -15.85
CA ASP A 276 11.43 -20.36 -17.06
C ASP A 276 10.42 -20.34 -18.22
N LYS A 277 10.78 -19.66 -19.31
CA LYS A 277 9.93 -19.52 -20.49
C LYS A 277 9.48 -20.87 -21.07
N THR A 278 10.38 -21.85 -21.13
CA THR A 278 10.11 -23.19 -21.68
C THR A 278 9.09 -23.93 -20.82
N ARG A 279 9.25 -23.86 -19.49
CA ARG A 279 8.31 -24.48 -18.54
C ARG A 279 6.95 -23.79 -18.52
N LEU A 280 6.90 -22.47 -18.73
CA LEU A 280 5.64 -21.73 -18.86
C LEU A 280 4.88 -22.12 -20.14
N GLU A 281 5.58 -22.33 -21.25
CA GLU A 281 4.97 -22.82 -22.50
C GLU A 281 4.44 -24.25 -22.36
N GLN A 282 5.15 -25.13 -21.65
CA GLN A 282 4.68 -26.48 -21.31
C GLN A 282 3.47 -26.45 -20.37
N LEU A 283 3.48 -25.58 -19.36
CA LEU A 283 2.34 -25.41 -18.45
C LEU A 283 1.10 -24.93 -19.21
N ASP A 284 1.25 -24.00 -20.17
CA ASP A 284 0.15 -23.57 -21.02
C ASP A 284 -0.43 -24.72 -21.85
N TRP A 285 0.43 -25.57 -22.44
CA TRP A 285 0.01 -26.75 -23.19
C TRP A 285 -0.80 -27.71 -22.32
N GLU A 286 -0.30 -28.07 -21.14
CA GLU A 286 -0.98 -28.98 -20.21
C GLU A 286 -2.31 -28.40 -19.71
N LEU A 287 -2.36 -27.09 -19.42
CA LEU A 287 -3.61 -26.43 -19.04
C LEU A 287 -4.62 -26.40 -20.21
N SER A 288 -4.16 -26.36 -21.46
CA SER A 288 -5.04 -26.48 -22.64
C SER A 288 -5.59 -27.90 -22.77
N ALA A 289 -4.75 -28.92 -22.58
CA ALA A 289 -5.19 -30.32 -22.56
C ALA A 289 -6.16 -30.60 -21.40
N TYR A 290 -5.91 -30.02 -20.23
CA TYR A 290 -6.82 -30.06 -19.08
C TYR A 290 -8.16 -29.37 -19.39
N ALA A 291 -8.16 -28.23 -20.08
CA ALA A 291 -9.38 -27.56 -20.52
C ALA A 291 -10.19 -28.45 -21.48
N VAL A 292 -9.55 -29.09 -22.45
CA VAL A 292 -10.20 -30.05 -23.37
C VAL A 292 -10.75 -31.25 -22.62
N TRP A 293 -10.01 -31.77 -21.65
CA TRP A 293 -10.49 -32.87 -20.81
C TRP A 293 -11.70 -32.47 -19.96
N LEU A 294 -11.69 -31.25 -19.40
CA LEU A 294 -12.73 -30.76 -18.50
C LEU A 294 -14.01 -30.36 -19.25
N PHE A 295 -13.87 -29.81 -20.46
CA PHE A 295 -14.98 -29.22 -21.21
C PHE A 295 -15.34 -29.97 -22.50
N GLY A 296 -14.52 -30.91 -22.97
CA GLY A 296 -14.66 -31.56 -24.28
C GLY A 296 -14.02 -30.75 -25.40
N GLU A 297 -14.68 -30.67 -26.56
CA GLU A 297 -14.22 -29.83 -27.68
C GLU A 297 -14.30 -28.33 -27.30
N VAL A 298 -13.13 -27.72 -27.15
CA VAL A 298 -13.01 -26.28 -26.94
C VAL A 298 -12.70 -25.64 -28.30
N GLU A 299 -13.74 -25.29 -29.07
CA GLU A 299 -13.56 -24.30 -30.14
C GLU A 299 -13.37 -22.93 -29.47
N LEU A 300 -12.10 -22.56 -29.24
CA LEU A 300 -11.72 -21.23 -28.77
C LEU A 300 -12.11 -20.20 -29.85
N PRO A 301 -12.89 -19.14 -29.54
CA PRO A 301 -13.14 -18.09 -30.51
C PRO A 301 -11.92 -17.18 -30.60
N LEU A 302 -10.98 -17.56 -31.46
CA LEU A 302 -10.16 -16.60 -32.18
C LEU A 302 -11.08 -15.92 -33.21
N ASP A 303 -11.58 -14.76 -32.83
CA ASP A 303 -12.23 -13.76 -33.69
C ASP A 303 -13.74 -13.90 -34.03
N THR A 304 -14.45 -12.79 -33.77
CA THR A 304 -15.76 -12.36 -34.32
C THR A 304 -16.97 -13.33 -34.37
N SER A 305 -17.80 -13.39 -33.30
CA SER A 305 -19.29 -13.46 -33.35
C SER A 305 -19.91 -13.63 -31.94
N PRO A 306 -21.09 -13.05 -31.61
CA PRO A 306 -21.72 -13.17 -30.29
C PRO A 306 -22.34 -14.54 -29.94
N ALA A 307 -22.22 -15.55 -30.80
CA ALA A 307 -23.08 -16.74 -30.76
C ALA A 307 -22.39 -18.10 -30.52
N ALA A 308 -21.12 -18.15 -30.10
CA ALA A 308 -20.47 -19.41 -29.74
C ALA A 308 -21.03 -19.94 -28.40
N ARG A 309 -21.92 -20.94 -28.46
CA ARG A 309 -22.46 -21.63 -27.29
C ARG A 309 -21.46 -22.68 -26.81
N LEU A 310 -20.80 -22.46 -25.66
CA LEU A 310 -20.13 -23.53 -24.92
C LEU A 310 -21.18 -24.58 -24.54
N ARG A 311 -21.07 -25.80 -25.08
CA ARG A 311 -21.87 -26.95 -24.64
C ARG A 311 -21.07 -27.71 -23.58
N CYS A 312 -21.29 -27.38 -22.30
CA CYS A 312 -20.89 -28.30 -21.23
C CYS A 312 -21.82 -29.51 -21.27
N LYS A 313 -21.29 -30.72 -21.47
CA LYS A 313 -21.99 -31.95 -21.09
C LYS A 313 -22.29 -31.88 -19.58
N GLU A 314 -23.45 -32.34 -19.15
CA GLU A 314 -23.81 -32.42 -17.73
C GLU A 314 -22.69 -33.14 -16.95
N VAL A 315 -21.99 -32.40 -16.10
CA VAL A 315 -20.85 -32.90 -15.35
C VAL A 315 -21.37 -33.62 -14.11
N THR A 316 -21.09 -34.91 -14.02
CA THR A 316 -21.51 -35.77 -12.89
C THR A 316 -20.76 -35.37 -11.61
N GLY A 317 -21.32 -35.68 -10.43
CA GLY A 317 -20.69 -35.38 -9.13
C GLY A 317 -19.26 -35.90 -9.01
N ASP A 318 -18.98 -37.08 -9.59
CA ASP A 318 -17.65 -37.68 -9.63
C ASP A 318 -16.63 -36.84 -10.42
N GLN A 319 -17.03 -36.28 -11.57
CA GLN A 319 -16.14 -35.47 -12.40
C GLN A 319 -15.67 -34.19 -11.70
N ARG A 320 -16.45 -33.61 -10.78
CA ARG A 320 -16.04 -32.43 -9.99
C ARG A 320 -14.88 -32.74 -9.05
N PHE A 321 -14.99 -33.85 -8.32
CA PHE A 321 -13.96 -34.32 -7.41
C PHE A 321 -12.65 -34.65 -8.16
N TRP A 322 -12.78 -35.29 -9.32
CA TRP A 322 -11.63 -35.58 -10.18
C TRP A 322 -11.01 -34.35 -10.83
N ALA A 323 -11.80 -33.31 -11.12
CA ALA A 323 -11.29 -32.07 -11.73
C ALA A 323 -10.31 -31.34 -10.81
N GLU A 324 -10.62 -31.25 -9.52
CA GLU A 324 -9.74 -30.63 -8.51
C GLU A 324 -8.47 -31.43 -8.30
N GLN A 325 -8.58 -32.75 -8.13
CA GLN A 325 -7.42 -33.65 -7.97
C GLN A 325 -6.51 -33.62 -9.19
N LYS A 326 -7.08 -33.59 -10.40
CA LYS A 326 -6.32 -33.56 -11.64
C LYS A 326 -5.60 -32.23 -11.86
N LEU A 327 -6.23 -31.10 -11.52
CA LEU A 327 -5.56 -29.79 -11.58
C LEU A 327 -4.45 -29.68 -10.54
N GLN A 328 -4.66 -30.21 -9.33
CA GLN A 328 -3.63 -30.28 -8.31
C GLN A 328 -2.42 -31.11 -8.78
N GLY A 329 -2.67 -32.28 -9.36
CA GLY A 329 -1.63 -33.15 -9.92
C GLY A 329 -0.83 -32.46 -11.02
N LEU A 330 -1.54 -31.84 -11.98
CA LEU A 330 -0.94 -31.07 -13.07
C LEU A 330 -0.03 -29.97 -12.54
N LEU A 331 -0.53 -29.09 -11.65
CA LEU A 331 0.29 -28.02 -11.08
C LEU A 331 1.47 -28.56 -10.27
N GLY A 332 1.31 -29.71 -9.60
CA GLY A 332 2.36 -30.41 -8.88
C GLY A 332 3.54 -30.86 -9.75
N GLU A 333 3.30 -31.27 -11.00
CA GLU A 333 4.36 -31.63 -11.97
C GLU A 333 5.25 -30.43 -12.33
N PHE A 334 4.69 -29.21 -12.24
CA PHE A 334 5.43 -27.97 -12.43
C PHE A 334 6.05 -27.43 -11.12
N GLY A 335 5.84 -28.11 -9.99
CA GLY A 335 6.28 -27.67 -8.68
C GLY A 335 5.46 -26.50 -8.13
N VAL A 336 4.22 -26.32 -8.62
CA VAL A 336 3.32 -25.22 -8.24
C VAL A 336 2.33 -25.70 -7.19
N GLY A 337 2.37 -25.10 -6.00
CA GLY A 337 1.41 -25.40 -4.94
C GLY A 337 -0.01 -24.94 -5.28
N TYR A 338 -1.02 -25.74 -4.93
CA TYR A 338 -2.44 -25.46 -5.20
C TYR A 338 -3.28 -25.56 -3.92
N ASP A 339 -4.20 -24.61 -3.69
CA ASP A 339 -5.10 -24.56 -2.52
C ASP A 339 -6.55 -24.51 -2.96
N HIS A 340 -7.26 -25.59 -2.63
CA HIS A 340 -8.68 -25.79 -2.91
C HIS A 340 -9.60 -24.83 -2.12
N SER A 341 -9.10 -24.22 -1.03
CA SER A 341 -9.87 -23.41 -0.09
C SER A 341 -9.76 -21.90 -0.33
N ALA A 342 -8.99 -21.46 -1.34
CA ALA A 342 -8.77 -20.04 -1.63
C ALA A 342 -10.07 -19.27 -1.89
N HIS A 343 -11.12 -19.93 -2.38
CA HIS A 343 -12.38 -19.29 -2.77
C HIS A 343 -13.40 -19.09 -1.63
N TYR A 344 -13.32 -19.85 -0.54
CA TYR A 344 -14.24 -19.69 0.60
C TYR A 344 -13.95 -18.45 1.45
N ARG A 345 -12.74 -17.86 1.33
CA ARG A 345 -12.33 -16.66 2.07
C ARG A 345 -12.76 -15.33 1.43
N ASN A 346 -13.20 -15.34 0.15
CA ASN A 346 -13.54 -14.11 -0.58
C ASN A 346 -15.04 -13.75 -0.58
N HIS A 347 -15.93 -14.61 -0.05
CA HIS A 347 -17.38 -14.39 -0.10
C HIS A 347 -18.00 -13.62 1.09
N GLN A 348 -17.19 -13.00 1.97
CA GLN A 348 -17.71 -12.13 3.05
C GLN A 348 -17.38 -10.64 2.91
N GLN A 349 -16.80 -10.19 1.79
CA GLN A 349 -16.64 -8.77 1.48
C GLN A 349 -17.38 -8.43 0.20
N GLU A 350 -18.71 -8.25 0.31
CA GLU A 350 -19.45 -7.44 -0.65
C GLU A 350 -18.94 -5.99 -0.56
N GLY A 351 -18.41 -5.48 -1.68
CA GLY A 351 -17.92 -4.11 -1.79
C GLY A 351 -16.50 -3.99 -2.35
N LEU A 352 -16.24 -4.60 -3.51
CA LEU A 352 -15.06 -4.30 -4.33
C LEU A 352 -15.49 -4.12 -5.78
N ASP A 353 -15.87 -2.88 -6.10
CA ASP A 353 -15.86 -2.36 -7.46
C ASP A 353 -14.41 -2.34 -7.95
N MET A 354 -13.96 -3.45 -8.51
CA MET A 354 -12.61 -3.60 -9.02
C MET A 354 -12.61 -4.19 -10.43
N TRP A 355 -13.52 -3.72 -11.29
CA TRP A 355 -13.44 -3.89 -12.74
C TRP A 355 -14.14 -2.70 -13.40
N ILE A 356 -13.39 -1.80 -14.05
CA ILE A 356 -13.99 -1.00 -15.12
C ILE A 356 -14.33 -1.99 -16.22
N ALA A 357 -15.63 -2.31 -16.34
CA ALA A 357 -16.14 -3.08 -17.47
C ALA A 357 -15.99 -2.27 -18.76
N PRO A 358 -15.88 -2.94 -19.92
CA PRO A 358 -17.12 -3.37 -20.55
C PRO A 358 -17.09 -4.84 -21.00
N ASN A 359 -17.65 -5.73 -20.17
CA ASN A 359 -18.71 -6.67 -20.58
C ASN A 359 -19.15 -7.56 -19.38
N ILE A 360 -19.87 -6.95 -18.43
CA ILE A 360 -20.50 -7.65 -17.29
C ILE A 360 -21.39 -8.81 -17.78
N ALA A 361 -21.99 -8.69 -18.97
CA ALA A 361 -22.83 -9.71 -19.57
C ALA A 361 -22.08 -10.98 -20.05
N LYS A 362 -20.75 -10.95 -20.20
CA LYS A 362 -19.94 -12.08 -20.73
C LYS A 362 -19.35 -12.94 -19.61
N VAL A 363 -18.93 -12.31 -18.51
CA VAL A 363 -18.51 -12.97 -17.26
C VAL A 363 -19.69 -13.66 -16.58
N GLN A 364 -20.85 -13.00 -16.50
CA GLN A 364 -22.07 -13.61 -15.94
C GLN A 364 -22.57 -14.82 -16.75
N ARG A 365 -22.38 -14.83 -18.08
CA ARG A 365 -22.77 -15.98 -18.92
C ARG A 365 -21.87 -17.20 -18.70
N LEU A 366 -20.58 -16.98 -18.47
CA LEU A 366 -19.64 -18.05 -18.12
C LEU A 366 -19.91 -18.60 -16.71
N GLU A 367 -20.17 -17.73 -15.72
CA GLU A 367 -20.55 -18.13 -14.35
C GLU A 367 -21.87 -18.93 -14.30
N SER A 368 -22.84 -18.57 -15.13
CA SER A 368 -24.12 -19.28 -15.22
C SER A 368 -24.01 -20.69 -15.85
N ALA A 369 -22.96 -20.95 -16.64
CA ALA A 369 -22.66 -22.29 -17.16
C ALA A 369 -21.80 -23.13 -16.19
N TRP A 370 -21.20 -22.51 -15.16
CA TRP A 370 -20.20 -23.13 -14.26
C TRP A 370 -20.74 -23.69 -12.94
N HIS A 371 -22.04 -23.62 -12.69
CA HIS A 371 -22.65 -24.20 -11.49
C HIS A 371 -22.55 -25.73 -11.41
N SER A 372 -22.04 -26.40 -12.46
CA SER A 372 -22.01 -27.85 -12.56
C SER A 372 -20.64 -28.54 -12.40
N CYS A 373 -19.51 -27.84 -12.26
CA CYS A 373 -18.16 -28.47 -12.41
C CYS A 373 -17.18 -28.33 -11.23
N GLY A 374 -17.55 -27.68 -10.12
CA GLY A 374 -16.63 -27.36 -9.03
C GLY A 374 -16.01 -25.97 -9.23
N PRO A 375 -16.36 -24.97 -8.40
CA PRO A 375 -16.11 -23.56 -8.70
C PRO A 375 -14.62 -23.19 -8.70
N THR A 376 -13.77 -23.89 -7.93
CA THR A 376 -12.38 -23.47 -7.69
C THR A 376 -11.42 -23.87 -8.82
N ALA A 377 -11.50 -25.10 -9.34
CA ALA A 377 -10.57 -25.59 -10.37
C ALA A 377 -10.80 -24.92 -11.74
N ALA A 378 -12.07 -24.77 -12.15
CA ALA A 378 -12.41 -24.06 -13.36
C ALA A 378 -11.97 -22.59 -13.30
N ARG A 379 -12.23 -21.90 -12.16
CA ARG A 379 -11.78 -20.52 -11.94
C ARG A 379 -10.26 -20.39 -12.00
N THR A 380 -9.54 -21.32 -11.37
CA THR A 380 -8.07 -21.34 -11.40
C THR A 380 -7.53 -21.49 -12.82
N LEU A 381 -8.12 -22.37 -13.63
CA LEU A 381 -7.75 -22.51 -15.04
C LEU A 381 -7.92 -21.18 -15.82
N ILE A 382 -9.04 -20.49 -15.62
CA ILE A 382 -9.31 -19.20 -16.29
C ILE A 382 -8.30 -18.15 -15.86
N ASP A 383 -8.12 -17.97 -14.56
CA ASP A 383 -7.22 -16.96 -14.02
C ASP A 383 -5.77 -17.22 -14.50
N LEU A 384 -5.33 -18.49 -14.58
CA LEU A 384 -4.04 -18.86 -15.15
C LEU A 384 -3.94 -18.58 -16.65
N LYS A 385 -4.98 -18.89 -17.44
CA LYS A 385 -5.00 -18.66 -18.90
C LYS A 385 -5.04 -17.18 -19.25
N VAL A 386 -5.72 -16.36 -18.45
CA VAL A 386 -5.69 -14.90 -18.56
C VAL A 386 -4.32 -14.37 -18.18
N TRP A 387 -3.73 -14.86 -17.08
CA TRP A 387 -2.40 -14.46 -16.64
C TRP A 387 -1.31 -14.79 -17.68
N LEU A 388 -1.37 -15.96 -18.31
CA LEU A 388 -0.48 -16.36 -19.41
C LEU A 388 -0.73 -15.56 -20.71
N GLY A 389 -1.70 -14.64 -20.72
CA GLY A 389 -2.06 -13.82 -21.89
C GLY A 389 -2.76 -14.59 -23.00
N LYS A 390 -3.28 -15.79 -22.72
CA LYS A 390 -3.88 -16.69 -23.71
C LYS A 390 -5.37 -16.46 -23.86
N TRP A 391 -6.06 -16.15 -22.77
CA TRP A 391 -7.49 -15.83 -22.77
C TRP A 391 -7.70 -14.34 -22.45
N LYS A 392 -8.74 -13.75 -23.02
CA LYS A 392 -9.14 -12.37 -22.71
C LYS A 392 -9.96 -12.35 -21.42
N ALA A 393 -9.65 -11.41 -20.54
CA ALA A 393 -10.35 -11.17 -19.29
C ALA A 393 -11.82 -10.76 -19.49
#